data_AF-A0A3M7H0C1-F1
#
_entry.id   AF-A0A3M7H0C1-F1
#
_cell.length_a   1.000
_cell.length_b   1.000
_cell.length_c   1.000
_cell.angle_alpha   90.00
_cell.angle_beta   90.00
_cell.angle_gamma   90.00
#
_symmetry.space_group_name_H-M   'P 1'
#
loop_
_entity.id
_entity.type
_entity.pdbx_description
1 polymer ?
#
loop_
_entity_poly.entity_id
_entity_poly.type
_entity_poly.pdbx_seq_one_letter_code
_entity_poly.pdbx_strand_id
1 'polypeptide(L)'
;MAGGKNHGRWKPPAQKKPPLTHFLCLPLVTRDSKPQLQASVEKFRNIVITKNEQTASQVDDAGDDESSKSETITSSVHPKAIRPVGALHCTLGVMSLDEKKLEEAKELLRHVDIPHLLQHAGSQNHGQATATDAAASEPLVNSTDSLPNAAPLRIELKGLVSMHAPQKTSILYSAPVDRTERLYPFCLAVQEKFKESDFLVKDDRKLKLHATIVNTIYAKGKKQRPPPKWKMKQQTTTSGQAALASSTEGLAGGRTAASGDKDGDEASPKKPEQGEVEGHGPNANAPLKIDATAILERFKDFVWAEDFALDRIAICEMGAKKITDDKGKVVAEEYTEVAIVKLPT
;
A
#
# COMPACT_ATOMS: atom_id res chain seq x y z
N MET A 1 -36.88 30.32 40.38
CA MET A 1 -35.66 30.34 39.53
C MET A 1 -34.52 29.63 40.27
N ALA A 2 -34.21 28.39 39.92
CA ALA A 2 -33.00 27.69 40.38
C ALA A 2 -32.54 26.75 39.26
N GLY A 3 -31.52 27.15 38.51
CA GLY A 3 -31.06 26.42 37.33
C GLY A 3 -30.13 25.27 37.72
N GLY A 4 -30.57 24.03 37.52
CA GLY A 4 -29.72 22.84 37.64
C GLY A 4 -28.66 22.81 36.55
N LYS A 5 -27.38 22.88 36.91
CA LYS A 5 -26.26 22.72 35.97
C LYS A 5 -26.08 21.24 35.64
N ASN A 6 -26.42 20.85 34.41
CA ASN A 6 -26.13 19.52 33.88
C ASN A 6 -24.62 19.31 33.77
N HIS A 7 -24.05 18.44 34.62
CA HIS A 7 -22.67 17.99 34.47
C HIS A 7 -22.59 17.00 33.29
N GLY A 8 -22.04 17.46 32.16
CA GLY A 8 -21.84 16.62 30.99
C GLY A 8 -20.92 15.43 31.30
N ARG A 9 -21.41 14.21 31.06
CA ARG A 9 -20.63 12.97 31.16
C ARG A 9 -19.39 13.05 30.26
N TRP A 10 -18.22 13.20 30.86
CA TRP A 10 -16.95 12.90 30.19
C TRP A 10 -16.94 11.42 29.79
N LYS A 11 -16.90 11.15 28.48
CA LYS A 11 -16.55 9.81 27.99
C LYS A 11 -15.04 9.65 28.08
N PRO A 12 -14.51 8.55 28.64
CA PRO A 12 -13.07 8.30 28.64
C PRO A 12 -12.55 8.22 27.20
N PRO A 13 -11.30 8.64 26.93
CA PRO A 13 -10.72 8.54 25.60
C PRO A 13 -10.68 7.07 25.17
N ALA A 14 -11.20 6.78 23.98
CA ALA A 14 -11.18 5.43 23.43
C ALA A 14 -9.74 4.91 23.35
N GLN A 15 -9.51 3.71 23.89
CA GLN A 15 -8.21 3.05 23.80
C GLN A 15 -7.80 2.94 22.33
N LYS A 16 -6.60 3.41 22.00
CA LYS A 16 -6.08 3.31 20.64
C LYS A 16 -5.89 1.83 20.32
N LYS A 17 -6.50 1.36 19.22
CA LYS A 17 -6.27 -0.01 18.72
C LYS A 17 -4.75 -0.21 18.53
N PRO A 18 -4.21 -1.38 18.90
CA PRO A 18 -2.78 -1.67 18.72
C PRO A 18 -2.40 -1.63 17.24
N PRO A 19 -1.14 -1.32 16.91
CA PRO A 19 -0.67 -1.28 15.53
C PRO A 19 -0.72 -2.68 14.89
N LEU A 20 -1.01 -2.74 13.59
CA LEU A 20 -0.89 -3.99 12.83
C LEU A 20 0.59 -4.40 12.75
N THR A 21 0.89 -5.65 13.08
CA THR A 21 2.25 -6.20 13.11
C THR A 21 2.50 -7.16 11.96
N HIS A 22 1.49 -7.95 11.60
CA HIS A 22 1.61 -9.05 10.62
C HIS A 22 0.35 -9.12 9.74
N PHE A 23 0.45 -9.84 8.63
CA PHE A 23 -0.70 -10.20 7.80
C PHE A 23 -0.55 -11.60 7.20
N LEU A 24 -1.67 -12.27 7.00
CA LEU A 24 -1.77 -13.56 6.33
C LEU A 24 -2.06 -13.30 4.84
N CYS A 25 -1.34 -13.94 3.93
CA CYS A 25 -1.50 -13.71 2.49
C CYS A 25 -1.18 -14.92 1.61
N LEU A 26 -1.60 -14.80 0.35
CA LEU A 26 -1.02 -15.51 -0.78
C LEU A 26 -0.01 -14.57 -1.46
N PRO A 27 1.31 -14.82 -1.37
CA PRO A 27 2.29 -14.16 -2.21
C PRO A 27 1.99 -14.44 -3.69
N LEU A 28 2.00 -13.40 -4.53
CA LEU A 28 1.73 -13.55 -5.96
C LEU A 28 3.02 -13.69 -6.79
N VAL A 29 4.18 -13.55 -6.15
CA VAL A 29 5.49 -13.71 -6.76
C VAL A 29 5.97 -15.14 -6.52
N THR A 30 5.85 -15.95 -7.56
CA THR A 30 6.34 -17.32 -7.66
C THR A 30 7.44 -17.36 -8.72
N ARG A 31 8.07 -18.53 -8.94
CA ARG A 31 9.07 -18.70 -10.01
C ARG A 31 8.52 -18.28 -11.39
N ASP A 32 7.27 -18.63 -11.67
CA ASP A 32 6.68 -18.54 -13.00
C ASP A 32 5.97 -17.19 -13.23
N SER A 33 5.48 -16.54 -12.18
CA SER A 33 4.84 -15.21 -12.28
C SER A 33 5.84 -14.04 -12.21
N LYS A 34 6.97 -14.19 -11.49
CA LYS A 34 7.96 -13.12 -11.30
C LYS A 34 8.40 -12.43 -12.60
N PRO A 35 8.84 -13.14 -13.66
CA PRO A 35 9.26 -12.47 -14.90
C PRO A 35 8.11 -11.74 -15.61
N GLN A 36 6.90 -12.32 -15.61
CA GLN A 36 5.70 -11.71 -16.19
C GLN A 36 5.35 -10.41 -15.47
N LEU A 37 5.28 -10.45 -14.14
CA LEU A 37 4.97 -9.29 -13.29
C LEU A 37 6.04 -8.20 -13.40
N GLN A 38 7.32 -8.55 -13.56
CA GLN A 38 8.38 -7.57 -13.82
C GLN A 38 8.14 -6.82 -15.13
N ALA A 39 7.96 -7.56 -16.23
CA ALA A 39 7.72 -6.96 -17.55
C ALA A 39 6.42 -6.14 -17.60
N SER A 40 5.33 -6.63 -16.99
CA SER A 40 4.03 -5.96 -17.02
C SER A 40 4.01 -4.70 -16.14
N VAL A 41 4.62 -4.73 -14.95
CA VAL A 41 4.72 -3.56 -14.06
C VAL A 41 5.66 -2.51 -14.64
N GLU A 42 6.75 -2.90 -15.31
CA GLU A 42 7.62 -1.96 -16.02
C GLU A 42 6.91 -1.33 -17.23
N LYS A 43 6.21 -2.13 -18.04
CA LYS A 43 5.39 -1.62 -19.15
C LYS A 43 4.32 -0.64 -18.66
N PHE A 44 3.59 -0.98 -17.61
CA PHE A 44 2.62 -0.08 -16.97
C PHE A 44 3.30 1.21 -16.49
N ARG A 45 4.41 1.08 -15.75
CA ARG A 45 5.19 2.20 -15.20
C ARG A 45 5.61 3.18 -16.29
N ASN A 46 6.16 2.70 -17.40
CA ASN A 46 6.56 3.55 -18.51
C ASN A 46 5.33 4.26 -19.11
N ILE A 47 4.24 3.53 -19.37
CA ILE A 47 3.02 4.10 -19.95
C ILE A 47 2.41 5.22 -19.09
N VAL A 48 2.42 5.10 -17.76
CA VAL A 48 1.81 6.09 -16.84
C VAL A 48 2.74 7.23 -16.42
N ILE A 49 4.05 7.10 -16.65
CA ILE A 49 5.05 8.13 -16.31
C ILE A 49 5.43 8.99 -17.53
N THR A 50 5.65 8.41 -18.71
CA THR A 50 6.26 9.13 -19.85
C THR A 50 5.41 10.32 -20.35
N LYS A 51 4.09 10.33 -20.13
CA LYS A 51 3.24 11.49 -20.44
C LYS A 51 3.35 12.67 -19.44
N ASN A 52 4.02 12.49 -18.31
CA ASN A 52 4.21 13.52 -17.27
C ASN A 52 5.38 14.47 -17.57
N GLU A 53 6.26 14.11 -18.51
CA GLU A 53 7.38 14.96 -18.95
C GLU A 53 6.97 15.83 -20.14
N GLN A 54 6.22 15.28 -21.10
CA GLN A 54 5.72 16.04 -22.27
C GLN A 54 4.78 17.19 -21.90
N THR A 55 3.98 17.07 -20.82
CA THR A 55 3.14 18.16 -20.31
C THR A 55 3.88 19.22 -19.51
N ALA A 56 5.13 18.97 -19.10
CA ALA A 56 5.97 19.96 -18.41
C ALA A 56 6.81 20.82 -19.36
N SER A 57 6.87 20.46 -20.65
CA SER A 57 7.67 21.15 -21.68
C SER A 57 6.83 21.84 -22.77
N GLN A 58 5.50 21.83 -22.66
CA GLN A 58 4.57 22.50 -23.57
C GLN A 58 3.67 23.51 -22.83
N VAL A 59 4.30 24.56 -22.28
CA VAL A 59 3.59 25.78 -21.85
C VAL A 59 3.91 26.99 -22.75
N ASP A 60 4.85 26.85 -23.68
CA ASP A 60 5.30 27.92 -24.59
C ASP A 60 5.21 27.50 -26.08
N ASP A 61 4.03 27.08 -26.56
CA ASP A 61 3.60 27.44 -27.93
C ASP A 61 2.08 27.29 -28.08
N ALA A 62 1.44 28.26 -28.73
CA ALA A 62 0.00 28.27 -28.99
C ALA A 62 -0.24 28.26 -30.50
N GLY A 63 -0.49 27.06 -31.04
CA GLY A 63 -0.90 26.85 -32.42
C GLY A 63 -2.17 26.01 -32.49
N ASP A 64 -3.23 26.58 -33.06
CA ASP A 64 -4.44 25.82 -33.44
C ASP A 64 -4.10 24.85 -34.58
N ASP A 65 -4.27 23.55 -34.36
CA ASP A 65 -4.51 22.59 -35.45
C ASP A 65 -5.47 21.48 -34.98
N GLU A 66 -6.52 21.25 -35.76
CA GLU A 66 -7.71 20.48 -35.36
C GLU A 66 -7.79 19.14 -36.11
N SER A 67 -6.81 18.25 -35.94
CA SER A 67 -6.97 16.85 -36.40
C SER A 67 -6.07 15.79 -35.73
N SER A 68 -6.11 15.65 -34.41
CA SER A 68 -5.74 14.37 -33.76
C SER A 68 -6.34 14.20 -32.37
N LYS A 69 -7.29 13.27 -32.23
CA LYS A 69 -7.78 12.79 -30.92
C LYS A 69 -6.73 11.91 -30.24
N SER A 70 -5.62 12.52 -29.84
CA SER A 70 -4.67 11.91 -28.91
C SER A 70 -5.33 11.88 -27.53
N GLU A 71 -5.59 10.68 -27.01
CA GLU A 71 -6.18 10.52 -25.68
C GLU A 71 -5.20 11.01 -24.59
N THR A 72 -5.36 12.26 -24.20
CA THR A 72 -4.63 12.91 -23.11
C THR A 72 -5.15 12.38 -21.78
N ILE A 73 -4.53 11.29 -21.31
CA ILE A 73 -4.80 10.70 -20.00
C ILE A 73 -4.27 11.65 -18.93
N THR A 74 -5.16 12.45 -18.36
CA THR A 74 -4.90 13.39 -17.25
C THR A 74 -4.61 12.68 -15.92
N SER A 75 -4.74 11.36 -15.86
CA SER A 75 -4.46 10.51 -14.70
C SER A 75 -2.96 10.18 -14.56
N SER A 76 -2.15 11.16 -14.19
CA SER A 76 -0.74 10.92 -13.84
C SER A 76 -0.62 10.10 -12.54
N VAL A 77 -0.02 8.91 -12.63
CA VAL A 77 0.25 8.06 -11.46
C VAL A 77 1.68 8.30 -11.00
N HIS A 78 1.84 8.91 -9.83
CA HIS A 78 3.15 9.21 -9.27
C HIS A 78 4.04 7.95 -9.18
N PRO A 79 5.32 7.98 -9.62
CA PRO A 79 6.17 6.78 -9.77
C PRO A 79 6.36 5.93 -8.50
N LYS A 80 6.28 6.55 -7.31
CA LYS A 80 6.35 5.86 -6.00
C LYS A 80 5.02 5.28 -5.52
N ALA A 81 3.89 5.57 -6.18
CA ALA A 81 2.61 4.93 -5.88
C ALA A 81 2.51 3.51 -6.45
N ILE A 82 3.27 3.22 -7.51
CA ILE A 82 3.35 1.90 -8.14
C ILE A 82 4.09 0.96 -7.18
N ARG A 83 3.47 -0.19 -6.90
CA ARG A 83 3.99 -1.19 -5.97
C ARG A 83 5.15 -1.98 -6.59
N PRO A 84 6.22 -2.25 -5.82
CA PRO A 84 7.28 -3.13 -6.29
C PRO A 84 6.78 -4.57 -6.41
N VAL A 85 7.29 -5.32 -7.39
CA VAL A 85 6.83 -6.67 -7.73
C VAL A 85 6.87 -7.60 -6.51
N GLY A 86 7.99 -7.63 -5.79
CA GLY A 86 8.18 -8.45 -4.58
C GLY A 86 7.25 -8.12 -3.40
N ALA A 87 6.42 -7.09 -3.51
CA ALA A 87 5.36 -6.77 -2.56
C ALA A 87 3.94 -7.13 -3.05
N LEU A 88 3.80 -7.76 -4.22
CA LEU A 88 2.50 -8.21 -4.75
C LEU A 88 2.02 -9.48 -4.04
N HIS A 89 0.85 -9.39 -3.40
CA HIS A 89 0.20 -10.45 -2.65
C HIS A 89 -1.31 -10.22 -2.62
N CYS A 90 -2.10 -11.27 -2.34
CA CYS A 90 -3.49 -11.13 -1.92
C CYS A 90 -3.58 -11.29 -0.39
N THR A 91 -4.02 -10.26 0.32
CA THR A 91 -4.21 -10.32 1.78
C THR A 91 -5.44 -11.16 2.14
N LEU A 92 -5.26 -12.15 3.02
CA LEU A 92 -6.34 -12.95 3.62
C LEU A 92 -6.79 -12.38 4.97
N GLY A 93 -5.87 -11.79 5.74
CA GLY A 93 -6.17 -11.20 7.03
C GLY A 93 -5.04 -10.30 7.55
N VAL A 94 -5.38 -9.33 8.40
CA VAL A 94 -4.39 -8.50 9.10
C VAL A 94 -4.41 -8.81 10.60
N MET A 95 -3.25 -8.71 11.25
CA MET A 95 -3.03 -9.21 12.59
C MET A 95 -2.26 -8.19 13.44
N SER A 96 -2.51 -8.23 14.75
CA SER A 96 -1.79 -7.45 15.75
C SER A 96 -1.38 -8.41 16.87
N LEU A 97 -0.23 -9.05 16.69
CA LEU A 97 0.26 -10.14 17.54
C LEU A 97 1.44 -9.66 18.38
N ASP A 98 1.49 -10.12 19.63
CA ASP A 98 2.74 -10.19 20.38
C ASP A 98 3.57 -11.42 19.95
N GLU A 99 4.75 -11.60 20.55
CA GLU A 99 5.66 -12.70 20.25
C GLU A 99 5.06 -14.09 20.52
N LYS A 100 4.25 -14.24 21.56
CA LYS A 100 3.59 -15.52 21.89
C LYS A 100 2.52 -15.86 20.86
N LYS A 101 1.59 -14.93 20.61
CA LYS A 101 0.55 -15.10 19.58
C LYS A 101 1.15 -15.27 18.18
N LEU A 102 2.33 -14.71 17.90
CA LEU A 102 3.04 -14.91 16.65
C LEU A 102 3.52 -16.36 16.50
N GLU A 103 4.18 -16.95 17.50
CA GLU A 103 4.58 -18.36 17.42
C GLU A 103 3.38 -19.31 17.32
N GLU A 104 2.29 -19.03 18.05
CA GLU A 104 1.03 -19.79 17.93
C GLU A 104 0.42 -19.69 16.52
N ALA A 105 0.43 -18.50 15.89
CA ALA A 105 -0.06 -18.31 14.52
C ALA A 105 0.84 -18.96 13.46
N LYS A 106 2.17 -18.95 13.66
CA LYS A 106 3.14 -19.66 12.81
C LYS A 106 2.94 -21.17 12.91
N GLU A 107 2.67 -21.69 14.10
CA GLU A 107 2.43 -23.11 14.34
C GLU A 107 1.09 -23.58 13.75
N LEU A 108 0.03 -22.75 13.86
CA LEU A 108 -1.23 -22.99 13.14
C LEU A 108 -0.97 -23.08 11.63
N LEU A 109 -0.20 -22.16 11.03
CA LEU A 109 0.04 -22.17 9.58
C LEU A 109 0.70 -23.48 9.11
N ARG A 110 1.68 -23.98 9.85
CA ARG A 110 2.41 -25.22 9.55
C ARG A 110 1.49 -26.45 9.54
N HIS A 111 0.43 -26.43 10.34
CA HIS A 111 -0.50 -27.54 10.53
C HIS A 111 -1.85 -27.36 9.80
N VAL A 112 -1.96 -26.36 8.90
CA VAL A 112 -3.13 -26.27 8.01
C VAL A 112 -3.09 -27.43 7.01
N ASP A 113 -4.11 -28.29 7.04
CA ASP A 113 -4.32 -29.35 6.06
C ASP A 113 -4.71 -28.77 4.69
N ILE A 114 -3.70 -28.41 3.91
CA ILE A 114 -3.85 -27.85 2.56
C ILE A 114 -4.61 -28.81 1.61
N PRO A 115 -4.27 -30.12 1.53
CA PRO A 115 -5.03 -31.07 0.71
C PRO A 115 -6.53 -31.09 1.06
N HIS A 116 -6.90 -31.18 2.34
CA HIS A 116 -8.30 -31.19 2.75
C HIS A 116 -9.01 -29.87 2.40
N LEU A 117 -8.36 -28.72 2.62
CA LEU A 117 -8.96 -27.42 2.27
C LEU A 117 -9.17 -27.23 0.75
N LEU A 118 -8.24 -27.70 -0.08
CA LEU A 118 -8.39 -27.71 -1.53
C LEU A 118 -9.50 -28.68 -1.98
N GLN A 119 -9.60 -29.84 -1.33
CA GLN A 119 -10.63 -30.83 -1.62
C GLN A 119 -12.04 -30.30 -1.31
N HIS A 120 -12.20 -29.64 -0.17
CA HIS A 120 -13.47 -29.01 0.22
C HIS A 120 -13.83 -27.87 -0.74
N ALA A 121 -12.85 -27.07 -1.16
CA ALA A 121 -13.05 -25.94 -2.07
C ALA A 121 -13.58 -26.35 -3.46
N GLY A 122 -13.10 -27.46 -4.05
CA GLY A 122 -13.65 -27.97 -5.32
C GLY A 122 -15.03 -28.61 -5.16
N SER A 123 -15.33 -29.19 -4.00
CA SER A 123 -16.61 -29.88 -3.75
C SER A 123 -17.77 -28.90 -3.54
N GLN A 124 -17.50 -27.71 -2.98
CA GLN A 124 -18.51 -26.65 -2.77
C GLN A 124 -19.19 -26.22 -4.08
N ASN A 125 -18.47 -26.22 -5.21
CA ASN A 125 -19.01 -25.76 -6.50
C ASN A 125 -19.92 -26.79 -7.17
N HIS A 126 -19.72 -28.09 -6.93
CA HIS A 126 -20.61 -29.16 -7.46
C HIS A 126 -21.95 -29.25 -6.70
N GLY A 127 -21.98 -28.89 -5.42
CA GLY A 127 -23.17 -29.02 -4.56
C GLY A 127 -24.31 -28.03 -4.85
N GLN A 128 -24.08 -27.02 -5.70
CA GLN A 128 -25.07 -25.97 -6.01
C GLN A 128 -25.67 -26.06 -7.42
N ALA A 129 -25.24 -27.04 -8.23
CA ALA A 129 -25.76 -27.29 -9.59
C ALA A 129 -26.85 -28.39 -9.66
N THR A 130 -27.03 -29.19 -8.60
CA THR A 130 -27.91 -30.38 -8.61
C THR A 130 -29.13 -30.22 -7.70
N ALA A 131 -30.02 -29.30 -8.07
CA ALA A 131 -31.34 -29.13 -7.43
C ALA A 131 -32.51 -28.99 -8.44
N THR A 132 -32.30 -29.42 -9.70
CA THR A 132 -33.34 -29.66 -10.71
C THR A 132 -32.95 -30.85 -11.57
N ASP A 133 -33.94 -31.65 -11.99
CA ASP A 133 -33.86 -32.87 -12.80
C ASP A 133 -33.08 -34.07 -12.23
N ALA A 134 -33.80 -34.83 -11.40
CA ALA A 134 -33.58 -36.26 -11.26
C ALA A 134 -34.37 -37.03 -12.34
N ALA A 135 -33.75 -37.37 -13.48
CA ALA A 135 -34.11 -38.53 -14.31
C ALA A 135 -33.09 -38.81 -15.43
N ALA A 136 -32.84 -40.12 -15.67
CA ALA A 136 -32.22 -40.74 -16.86
C ALA A 136 -30.67 -40.86 -16.96
N SER A 137 -30.19 -42.05 -16.57
CA SER A 137 -29.20 -42.91 -17.26
C SER A 137 -27.74 -42.43 -17.43
N GLU A 138 -26.69 -43.26 -17.43
CA GLU A 138 -26.36 -44.63 -16.97
C GLU A 138 -24.80 -44.66 -16.93
N PRO A 139 -24.12 -45.60 -16.23
CA PRO A 139 -22.69 -45.46 -15.93
C PRO A 139 -21.78 -45.96 -17.05
N LEU A 140 -20.75 -45.17 -17.43
CA LEU A 140 -19.72 -45.64 -18.37
C LEU A 140 -18.28 -45.18 -18.02
N VAL A 141 -17.46 -46.19 -17.73
CA VAL A 141 -15.99 -46.32 -17.80
C VAL A 141 -15.04 -45.42 -16.99
N ASN A 142 -14.07 -46.10 -16.39
CA ASN A 142 -12.88 -45.56 -15.74
C ASN A 142 -12.13 -44.53 -16.61
N SER A 143 -11.96 -43.33 -16.06
CA SER A 143 -10.74 -42.55 -16.25
C SER A 143 -9.95 -42.60 -14.95
N THR A 144 -8.89 -43.42 -14.90
CA THR A 144 -7.83 -43.27 -13.91
C THR A 144 -7.02 -42.03 -14.25
N ASP A 145 -7.58 -40.87 -13.92
CA ASP A 145 -6.91 -39.58 -14.06
C ASP A 145 -6.90 -38.86 -12.70
N SER A 146 -5.84 -38.09 -12.48
CA SER A 146 -5.47 -37.61 -11.14
C SER A 146 -6.55 -36.78 -10.45
N LEU A 147 -6.71 -36.99 -9.14
CA LEU A 147 -7.75 -36.37 -8.32
C LEU A 147 -7.79 -34.83 -8.51
N PRO A 148 -8.79 -34.23 -9.20
CA PRO A 148 -8.76 -32.81 -9.58
C PRO A 148 -8.76 -31.87 -8.36
N ASN A 149 -9.13 -32.38 -7.20
CA ASN A 149 -9.11 -31.68 -5.91
C ASN A 149 -7.71 -31.47 -5.30
N ALA A 150 -6.67 -32.15 -5.79
CA ALA A 150 -5.27 -31.93 -5.39
C ALA A 150 -4.47 -31.05 -6.38
N ALA A 151 -5.09 -30.64 -7.49
CA ALA A 151 -4.42 -29.86 -8.54
C ALA A 151 -4.00 -28.45 -8.05
N PRO A 152 -2.89 -27.88 -8.57
CA PRO A 152 -2.43 -26.53 -8.22
C PRO A 152 -3.51 -25.44 -8.36
N LEU A 153 -3.43 -24.41 -7.53
CA LEU A 153 -4.27 -23.20 -7.68
C LEU A 153 -3.65 -22.28 -8.74
N ARG A 154 -4.09 -22.44 -9.99
CA ARG A 154 -3.68 -21.62 -11.13
C ARG A 154 -4.55 -20.39 -11.27
N ILE A 155 -3.91 -19.23 -11.41
CA ILE A 155 -4.60 -17.95 -11.50
C ILE A 155 -4.05 -17.08 -12.65
N GLU A 156 -4.86 -16.13 -13.09
CA GLU A 156 -4.44 -15.02 -13.93
C GLU A 156 -4.74 -13.68 -13.22
N LEU A 157 -3.92 -12.66 -13.49
CA LEU A 157 -4.11 -11.30 -13.01
C LEU A 157 -4.33 -10.39 -14.23
N LYS A 158 -5.55 -9.91 -14.38
CA LYS A 158 -5.97 -9.05 -15.49
C LYS A 158 -6.70 -7.81 -15.00
N GLY A 159 -6.58 -6.75 -15.77
CA GLY A 159 -7.31 -5.51 -15.59
C GLY A 159 -6.77 -4.61 -14.48
N LEU A 160 -7.38 -3.44 -14.34
CA LEU A 160 -7.30 -2.64 -13.12
C LEU A 160 -8.71 -2.35 -12.61
N VAL A 161 -8.86 -2.39 -11.29
CA VAL A 161 -10.08 -2.05 -10.59
C VAL A 161 -9.74 -1.06 -9.47
N SER A 162 -10.58 -0.06 -9.27
CA SER A 162 -10.43 0.90 -8.17
C SER A 162 -11.06 0.36 -6.88
N MET A 163 -10.40 0.59 -5.74
CA MET A 163 -10.96 0.23 -4.43
C MET A 163 -12.10 1.15 -3.98
N HIS A 164 -12.19 2.35 -4.56
CA HIS A 164 -13.21 3.37 -4.26
C HIS A 164 -13.78 3.94 -5.56
N ALA A 165 -14.64 4.97 -5.51
CA ALA A 165 -15.09 5.70 -6.70
C ALA A 165 -13.89 6.09 -7.60
N PRO A 166 -13.90 5.73 -8.90
CA PRO A 166 -12.79 5.99 -9.83
C PRO A 166 -12.28 7.42 -9.80
N GLN A 167 -13.18 8.39 -9.76
CA GLN A 167 -12.91 9.83 -9.80
C GLN A 167 -12.13 10.35 -8.57
N LYS A 168 -12.06 9.56 -7.49
CA LYS A 168 -11.42 9.97 -6.23
C LYS A 168 -10.86 8.77 -5.46
N THR A 169 -9.99 8.00 -6.11
CA THR A 169 -9.37 6.82 -5.50
C THR A 169 -7.93 7.09 -5.04
N SER A 170 -7.40 6.18 -4.21
CA SER A 170 -6.00 6.15 -3.79
C SER A 170 -5.37 4.77 -3.95
N ILE A 171 -6.15 3.78 -4.42
CA ILE A 171 -5.76 2.37 -4.51
C ILE A 171 -6.36 1.78 -5.78
N LEU A 172 -5.48 1.25 -6.66
CA LEU A 172 -5.84 0.43 -7.81
C LEU A 172 -5.25 -0.97 -7.63
N TYR A 173 -6.02 -1.99 -8.01
CA TYR A 173 -5.65 -3.39 -7.84
C TYR A 173 -6.08 -4.23 -9.05
N SER A 174 -5.44 -5.38 -9.25
CA SER A 174 -5.94 -6.46 -10.10
C SER A 174 -6.58 -7.51 -9.21
N ALA A 175 -7.74 -8.06 -9.59
CA ALA A 175 -8.29 -9.23 -8.91
C ALA A 175 -7.64 -10.51 -9.49
N PRO A 176 -7.33 -11.54 -8.67
CA PRO A 176 -6.98 -12.84 -9.21
C PRO A 176 -8.24 -13.51 -9.79
N VAL A 177 -8.12 -14.06 -10.99
CA VAL A 177 -9.14 -14.87 -11.63
C VAL A 177 -8.67 -16.32 -11.59
N ASP A 178 -9.50 -17.20 -11.04
CA ASP A 178 -9.30 -18.66 -11.01
C ASP A 178 -10.42 -19.32 -11.80
N ARG A 179 -10.07 -20.04 -12.87
CA ARG A 179 -11.04 -20.73 -13.75
C ARG A 179 -11.64 -21.99 -13.12
N THR A 180 -11.05 -22.48 -12.03
CA THR A 180 -11.57 -23.62 -11.26
C THR A 180 -12.50 -23.20 -10.11
N GLU A 181 -12.60 -21.89 -9.85
CA GLU A 181 -13.40 -21.28 -8.78
C GLU A 181 -13.13 -21.85 -7.36
N ARG A 182 -11.98 -22.50 -7.15
CA ARG A 182 -11.54 -23.09 -5.86
C ARG A 182 -10.83 -22.06 -4.98
N LEU A 183 -10.16 -21.07 -5.59
CA LEU A 183 -9.34 -20.08 -4.90
C LEU A 183 -10.12 -19.35 -3.81
N TYR A 184 -11.33 -18.87 -4.11
CA TYR A 184 -12.08 -18.05 -3.15
C TYR A 184 -12.62 -18.86 -1.96
N PRO A 185 -13.27 -20.04 -2.14
CA PRO A 185 -13.61 -20.94 -1.04
C PRO A 185 -12.38 -21.37 -0.21
N PHE A 186 -11.27 -21.72 -0.87
CA PHE A 186 -10.01 -22.07 -0.20
C PHE A 186 -9.50 -20.92 0.69
N CYS A 187 -9.45 -19.70 0.14
CA CYS A 187 -9.01 -18.51 0.86
C CYS A 187 -9.92 -18.18 2.07
N LEU A 188 -11.23 -18.40 1.96
CA LEU A 188 -12.17 -18.24 3.07
C LEU A 188 -11.90 -19.27 4.17
N ALA A 189 -11.74 -20.56 3.84
CA ALA A 189 -11.48 -21.60 4.84
C ALA A 189 -10.12 -21.41 5.55
N VAL A 190 -9.10 -20.94 4.84
CA VAL A 190 -7.82 -20.53 5.45
C VAL A 190 -8.01 -19.31 6.37
N GLN A 191 -8.77 -18.30 5.94
CA GLN A 191 -9.07 -17.13 6.76
C GLN A 191 -9.84 -17.51 8.04
N GLU A 192 -10.79 -18.44 7.94
CA GLU A 192 -11.66 -18.90 9.03
C GLU A 192 -10.85 -19.53 10.16
N LYS A 193 -9.93 -20.46 9.87
CA LYS A 193 -9.03 -21.06 10.89
C LYS A 193 -8.27 -20.02 11.72
N PHE A 194 -7.82 -18.93 11.09
CA PHE A 194 -7.14 -17.82 11.78
C PHE A 194 -8.09 -16.85 12.51
N LYS A 195 -9.38 -16.80 12.13
CA LYS A 195 -10.43 -16.09 12.87
C LYS A 195 -10.84 -16.85 14.13
N GLU A 196 -11.07 -18.16 14.01
CA GLU A 196 -11.41 -19.06 15.13
C GLU A 196 -10.34 -19.03 16.23
N SER A 197 -9.07 -18.89 15.83
CA SER A 197 -7.92 -18.81 16.73
C SER A 197 -7.63 -17.39 17.28
N ASP A 198 -8.49 -16.40 17.05
CA ASP A 198 -8.32 -15.00 17.49
C ASP A 198 -6.96 -14.36 17.09
N PHE A 199 -6.44 -14.71 15.91
CA PHE A 199 -5.23 -14.10 15.35
C PHE A 199 -5.55 -12.92 14.42
N LEU A 200 -6.65 -12.99 13.67
CA LEU A 200 -7.06 -11.90 12.79
C LEU A 200 -7.77 -10.77 13.55
N VAL A 201 -7.47 -9.53 13.19
CA VAL A 201 -8.24 -8.37 13.64
C VAL A 201 -9.67 -8.47 13.08
N LYS A 202 -10.66 -8.35 13.96
CA LYS A 202 -12.09 -8.42 13.62
C LYS A 202 -12.46 -7.41 12.53
N ASP A 203 -13.02 -7.93 11.44
CA ASP A 203 -13.43 -7.20 10.25
C ASP A 203 -14.69 -7.87 9.68
N ASP A 204 -15.81 -7.14 9.69
CA ASP A 204 -17.12 -7.65 9.28
C ASP A 204 -17.32 -7.64 7.75
N ARG A 205 -16.30 -7.16 7.01
CA ARG A 205 -16.32 -7.13 5.55
C ARG A 205 -16.04 -8.51 4.97
N LYS A 206 -16.73 -8.86 3.88
CA LYS A 206 -16.42 -10.05 3.08
C LYS A 206 -14.98 -9.99 2.58
N LEU A 207 -14.30 -11.14 2.51
CA LEU A 207 -12.97 -11.24 1.93
C LEU A 207 -13.00 -10.73 0.48
N LYS A 208 -12.00 -9.94 0.11
CA LYS A 208 -11.84 -9.41 -1.24
C LYS A 208 -10.41 -9.65 -1.67
N LEU A 209 -10.19 -10.68 -2.49
CA LEU A 209 -8.87 -10.98 -3.04
C LEU A 209 -8.46 -9.88 -4.02
N HIS A 210 -7.28 -9.31 -3.81
CA HIS A 210 -6.77 -8.21 -4.63
C HIS A 210 -5.25 -8.09 -4.57
N ALA A 211 -4.62 -7.99 -5.74
CA ALA A 211 -3.23 -7.62 -5.92
C ALA A 211 -3.14 -6.09 -6.02
N THR A 212 -2.73 -5.40 -4.94
CA THR A 212 -2.60 -3.93 -4.99
C THR A 212 -1.44 -3.54 -5.91
N ILE A 213 -1.73 -2.86 -7.02
CA ILE A 213 -0.76 -2.40 -8.02
C ILE A 213 -0.35 -0.94 -7.77
N VAL A 214 -1.32 -0.07 -7.45
CA VAL A 214 -1.08 1.35 -7.16
C VAL A 214 -1.64 1.67 -5.78
N ASN A 215 -0.85 2.32 -4.94
CA ASN A 215 -1.31 2.87 -3.67
C ASN A 215 -0.59 4.20 -3.36
N THR A 216 -1.34 5.30 -3.35
CA THR A 216 -0.80 6.66 -3.25
C THR A 216 -0.24 7.00 -1.86
N ILE A 217 -0.40 6.14 -0.85
CA ILE A 217 0.28 6.35 0.45
C ILE A 217 1.81 6.39 0.31
N TYR A 218 2.35 5.65 -0.65
CA TYR A 218 3.79 5.58 -0.94
C TYR A 218 4.31 6.76 -1.78
N ALA A 219 3.41 7.54 -2.40
CA ALA A 219 3.76 8.75 -3.13
C ALA A 219 4.05 9.96 -2.24
N LYS A 220 3.65 9.93 -0.96
CA LYS A 220 3.88 11.04 -0.04
C LYS A 220 5.37 11.24 0.22
N GLY A 221 5.87 12.43 -0.11
CA GLY A 221 7.12 12.90 0.49
C GLY A 221 6.96 12.95 2.01
N LYS A 222 7.87 12.29 2.74
CA LYS A 222 8.04 12.60 4.17
C LYS A 222 8.47 14.07 4.24
N LYS A 223 7.56 14.99 4.61
CA LYS A 223 7.99 16.33 5.03
C LYS A 223 9.03 16.13 6.12
N GLN A 224 10.27 16.54 5.88
CA GLN A 224 11.29 16.59 6.93
C GLN A 224 10.71 17.50 8.01
N ARG A 225 10.33 16.91 9.15
CA ARG A 225 9.97 17.73 10.31
C ARG A 225 11.27 18.44 10.69
N PRO A 226 11.33 19.78 10.72
CA PRO A 226 12.54 20.47 11.15
C PRO A 226 12.91 19.93 12.53
N PRO A 227 14.22 19.72 12.82
CA PRO A 227 14.64 19.13 14.08
C PRO A 227 14.03 19.93 15.25
N PRO A 228 13.53 19.24 16.30
CA PRO A 228 12.92 19.91 17.44
C PRO A 228 13.85 21.01 17.99
N LYS A 229 13.30 22.19 18.32
CA LYS A 229 14.08 23.39 18.71
C LYS A 229 15.10 23.13 19.84
N TRP A 230 14.88 22.15 20.71
CA TRP A 230 15.84 21.74 21.75
C TRP A 230 17.16 21.20 21.21
N LYS A 231 17.17 20.59 20.01
CA LYS A 231 18.38 20.06 19.37
C LYS A 231 19.20 21.14 18.63
N MET A 232 18.59 22.29 18.34
CA MET A 232 19.25 23.44 17.70
C MET A 232 20.24 24.16 18.64
N LYS A 233 20.05 24.04 19.96
CA LYS A 233 20.80 24.81 20.99
C LYS A 233 22.05 24.09 21.53
N GLN A 234 22.38 22.91 21.02
CA GLN A 234 23.55 22.13 21.44
C GLN A 234 24.72 22.15 20.44
N GLN A 235 24.61 22.91 19.35
CA GLN A 235 25.65 22.94 18.29
C GLN A 235 26.49 24.23 18.25
N THR A 236 26.49 24.99 19.35
CA THR A 236 27.28 26.24 19.50
C THR A 236 28.10 26.30 20.80
N THR A 237 28.60 25.17 21.32
CA THR A 237 29.46 25.14 22.52
C THR A 237 30.54 24.04 22.53
N THR A 238 31.16 23.70 21.38
CA THR A 238 32.38 22.86 21.41
C THR A 238 33.34 23.11 20.24
N SER A 239 34.21 24.13 20.33
CA SER A 239 35.57 24.08 19.77
C SER A 239 36.44 25.22 20.33
N GLY A 240 37.65 24.86 20.77
CA GLY A 240 38.64 25.71 21.43
C GLY A 240 39.33 24.91 22.52
N GLN A 241 40.65 24.78 22.62
CA GLN A 241 41.78 25.39 21.87
C GLN A 241 42.83 24.26 21.62
N ALA A 242 44.06 24.42 21.07
CA ALA A 242 44.88 25.60 20.76
C ALA A 242 45.98 25.28 19.71
N ALA A 243 46.39 26.28 18.93
CA ALA A 243 47.79 26.48 18.48
C ALA A 243 47.97 27.91 17.90
N LEU A 244 48.62 28.77 18.70
CA LEU A 244 49.79 29.64 18.38
C LEU A 244 49.98 30.13 16.92
N ALA A 245 50.37 31.40 16.64
CA ALA A 245 50.76 32.54 17.50
C ALA A 245 50.79 33.87 16.71
N SER A 246 50.90 35.01 17.43
CA SER A 246 51.29 36.36 16.91
C SER A 246 50.32 37.02 15.90
N SER A 247 49.95 38.31 15.91
CA SER A 247 50.06 39.48 16.83
C SER A 247 48.94 40.48 16.39
N THR A 248 48.67 41.66 16.94
CA THR A 248 49.38 42.54 17.89
C THR A 248 48.36 43.38 18.72
N GLU A 249 48.75 44.57 19.16
CA GLU A 249 48.05 45.62 19.93
C GLU A 249 46.97 46.40 19.13
N GLY A 250 46.00 47.09 19.74
CA GLY A 250 45.69 47.24 21.17
C GLY A 250 44.57 48.29 21.42
N LEU A 251 44.24 48.53 22.71
CA LEU A 251 43.54 49.69 23.33
C LEU A 251 42.21 50.23 22.72
N ALA A 252 41.23 50.74 23.47
CA ALA A 252 40.92 50.74 24.91
C ALA A 252 39.49 51.27 25.14
N GLY A 253 38.87 50.94 26.28
CA GLY A 253 37.61 51.56 26.75
C GLY A 253 36.34 51.15 25.98
N GLY A 254 35.13 51.27 26.53
CA GLY A 254 34.73 51.76 27.86
C GLY A 254 33.26 51.42 28.12
N ARG A 255 32.85 51.43 29.39
CA ARG A 255 31.45 51.18 29.80
C ARG A 255 30.55 52.37 29.43
N THR A 256 29.29 52.12 29.05
CA THR A 256 28.09 52.40 29.88
C THR A 256 26.79 51.99 29.16
N ALA A 257 25.70 51.86 29.93
CA ALA A 257 24.35 51.65 29.42
C ALA A 257 23.57 52.97 29.37
N ALA A 258 22.58 53.07 28.47
CA ALA A 258 21.44 53.97 28.60
C ALA A 258 20.25 53.47 27.74
N SER A 259 19.04 53.58 28.28
CA SER A 259 17.80 53.39 27.53
C SER A 259 17.52 54.61 26.63
N GLY A 260 16.81 54.40 25.53
CA GLY A 260 16.30 55.47 24.67
C GLY A 260 15.03 55.02 23.96
N ASP A 261 13.93 55.68 24.28
CA ASP A 261 12.57 55.42 23.79
C ASP A 261 12.18 56.52 22.80
N LYS A 262 11.51 56.19 21.67
CA LYS A 262 10.45 56.99 21.01
C LYS A 262 10.07 56.58 19.58
N ASP A 263 8.78 56.82 19.34
CA ASP A 263 7.95 56.72 18.15
C ASP A 263 8.46 57.41 16.87
N GLY A 264 7.94 56.96 15.73
CA GLY A 264 7.98 57.62 14.42
C GLY A 264 7.06 56.91 13.41
N ASP A 265 6.00 57.58 13.00
CA ASP A 265 4.88 57.03 12.20
C ASP A 265 5.05 57.24 10.67
N GLU A 266 4.06 56.74 9.92
CA GLU A 266 3.65 57.06 8.54
C GLU A 266 4.15 56.26 7.30
N ALA A 267 3.18 56.12 6.39
CA ALA A 267 3.25 55.82 4.95
C ALA A 267 3.43 54.35 4.48
N SER A 268 2.29 53.73 4.12
CA SER A 268 2.19 52.47 3.35
C SER A 268 2.60 52.64 1.87
N PRO A 269 2.87 51.53 1.15
CA PRO A 269 1.89 51.18 0.11
C PRO A 269 1.57 49.67 -0.05
N LYS A 270 0.26 49.39 -0.14
CA LYS A 270 -0.43 48.40 -1.00
C LYS A 270 0.18 46.99 -1.15
N LYS A 271 -0.44 46.04 -0.42
CA LYS A 271 -0.42 44.59 -0.63
C LYS A 271 -0.97 44.18 -2.02
N PRO A 272 -0.24 43.38 -2.83
CA PRO A 272 -0.83 42.53 -3.85
C PRO A 272 -1.41 41.26 -3.21
N GLU A 273 -2.51 40.76 -3.75
CA GLU A 273 -3.07 39.47 -3.34
C GLU A 273 -2.24 38.31 -3.89
N GLN A 274 -1.69 37.47 -3.00
CA GLN A 274 -1.32 36.10 -3.32
C GLN A 274 -1.92 35.17 -2.26
N GLY A 275 -2.94 34.42 -2.68
CA GLY A 275 -3.63 33.45 -1.84
C GLY A 275 -2.90 32.12 -1.77
N GLU A 276 -1.74 32.07 -1.11
CA GLU A 276 -1.22 30.78 -0.64
C GLU A 276 -2.05 30.33 0.57
N VAL A 277 -3.07 29.52 0.32
CA VAL A 277 -3.89 28.92 1.38
C VAL A 277 -3.09 27.79 2.03
N GLU A 278 -2.22 28.15 2.98
CA GLU A 278 -1.45 27.19 3.76
C GLU A 278 -2.40 26.27 4.54
N GLY A 279 -2.64 25.08 4.01
CA GLY A 279 -3.65 24.14 4.49
C GLY A 279 -3.32 23.51 5.85
N HIS A 280 -3.47 24.27 6.94
CA HIS A 280 -3.58 23.76 8.31
C HIS A 280 -4.93 23.07 8.55
N GLY A 281 -5.29 22.13 7.67
CA GLY A 281 -6.52 21.36 7.73
C GLY A 281 -6.33 19.96 8.33
N PRO A 282 -7.40 19.34 8.87
CA PRO A 282 -7.35 17.99 9.47
C PRO A 282 -6.92 16.87 8.51
N ASN A 283 -6.84 17.15 7.20
CA ASN A 283 -6.50 16.20 6.14
C ASN A 283 -5.02 16.18 5.75
N ALA A 284 -4.11 16.87 6.45
CA ALA A 284 -2.67 16.91 6.12
C ALA A 284 -1.99 15.51 6.03
N ASN A 285 -2.59 14.47 6.62
CA ASN A 285 -2.13 13.09 6.56
C ASN A 285 -2.93 12.18 5.60
N ALA A 286 -3.95 12.69 4.89
CA ALA A 286 -4.79 11.89 3.98
C ALA A 286 -3.99 11.38 2.74
N PRO A 287 -4.29 10.18 2.19
CA PRO A 287 -3.70 9.73 0.92
C PRO A 287 -4.02 10.70 -0.22
N LEU A 288 -3.04 10.96 -1.11
CA LEU A 288 -3.29 11.69 -2.35
C LEU A 288 -4.38 10.96 -3.14
N LYS A 289 -5.37 11.70 -3.65
CA LYS A 289 -6.44 11.13 -4.48
C LYS A 289 -6.14 11.41 -5.95
N ILE A 290 -6.44 10.42 -6.79
CA ILE A 290 -6.35 10.51 -8.24
C ILE A 290 -7.73 10.20 -8.84
N ASP A 291 -8.04 10.84 -9.96
CA ASP A 291 -9.08 10.33 -10.86
C ASP A 291 -8.46 9.20 -11.69
N ALA A 292 -9.00 8.00 -11.53
CA ALA A 292 -8.54 6.80 -12.19
C ALA A 292 -9.40 6.40 -13.40
N THR A 293 -10.38 7.19 -13.83
CA THR A 293 -11.37 6.79 -14.85
C THR A 293 -10.69 6.39 -16.17
N ALA A 294 -9.81 7.23 -16.71
CA ALA A 294 -9.10 6.97 -17.96
C ALA A 294 -8.06 5.83 -17.86
N ILE A 295 -7.41 5.66 -16.71
CA ILE A 295 -6.43 4.57 -16.50
C ILE A 295 -7.13 3.22 -16.28
N LEU A 296 -8.31 3.18 -15.65
CA LEU A 296 -9.11 1.96 -15.55
C LEU A 296 -9.56 1.48 -16.94
N GLU A 297 -10.10 2.39 -17.77
CA GLU A 297 -10.55 2.05 -19.12
C GLU A 297 -9.39 1.55 -19.99
N ARG A 298 -8.26 2.27 -20.03
CA ARG A 298 -7.08 1.89 -20.82
C ARG A 298 -6.47 0.54 -20.43
N PHE A 299 -6.54 0.19 -19.14
CA PHE A 299 -5.92 -1.02 -18.60
C PHE A 299 -6.93 -2.11 -18.24
N LYS A 300 -8.20 -2.01 -18.67
CA LYS A 300 -9.27 -2.98 -18.33
C LYS A 300 -8.96 -4.42 -18.75
N ASP A 301 -8.32 -4.60 -19.90
CA ASP A 301 -7.94 -5.90 -20.47
C ASP A 301 -6.43 -6.20 -20.31
N PHE A 302 -5.69 -5.39 -19.54
CA PHE A 302 -4.24 -5.52 -19.42
C PHE A 302 -3.87 -6.75 -18.58
N VAL A 303 -3.05 -7.65 -19.15
CA VAL A 303 -2.54 -8.84 -18.47
C VAL A 303 -1.30 -8.47 -17.65
N TRP A 304 -1.35 -8.73 -16.34
CA TRP A 304 -0.21 -8.60 -15.43
C TRP A 304 0.62 -9.88 -15.37
N ALA A 305 -0.07 -11.01 -15.26
CA ALA A 305 0.50 -12.34 -15.37
C ALA A 305 -0.63 -13.33 -15.68
N GLU A 306 -0.34 -14.36 -16.46
CA GLU A 306 -1.27 -15.41 -16.87
C GLU A 306 -0.79 -16.80 -16.46
N ASP A 307 -1.76 -17.69 -16.24
CA ASP A 307 -1.63 -19.11 -15.92
C ASP A 307 -0.41 -19.50 -15.06
N PHE A 308 -0.32 -18.89 -13.86
CA PHE A 308 0.70 -19.24 -12.88
C PHE A 308 0.07 -19.93 -11.67
N ALA A 309 0.75 -20.97 -11.17
CA ALA A 309 0.40 -21.62 -9.93
C ALA A 309 0.81 -20.75 -8.73
N LEU A 310 -0.04 -20.68 -7.71
CA LEU A 310 0.30 -20.20 -6.38
C LEU A 310 1.09 -21.30 -5.63
N ASP A 311 2.19 -20.93 -4.98
CA ASP A 311 3.13 -21.89 -4.38
C ASP A 311 3.11 -21.94 -2.84
N ARG A 312 2.54 -20.94 -2.16
CA ARG A 312 2.49 -20.87 -0.69
C ARG A 312 1.40 -19.95 -0.14
N ILE A 313 1.04 -20.18 1.13
CA ILE A 313 0.45 -19.18 2.02
C ILE A 313 1.56 -18.71 2.97
N ALA A 314 1.60 -17.41 3.27
CA ALA A 314 2.59 -16.82 4.17
C ALA A 314 1.96 -15.98 5.28
N ILE A 315 2.63 -15.95 6.45
CA ILE A 315 2.53 -14.86 7.41
C ILE A 315 3.70 -13.91 7.16
N CYS A 316 3.39 -12.64 6.94
CA CYS A 316 4.36 -11.60 6.60
C CYS A 316 4.41 -10.49 7.65
N GLU A 317 5.60 -9.95 7.91
CA GLU A 317 5.78 -8.71 8.68
C GLU A 317 5.13 -7.51 7.98
N MET A 318 4.54 -6.58 8.75
CA MET A 318 4.01 -5.33 8.22
C MET A 318 5.13 -4.36 7.80
N GLY A 319 5.25 -4.18 6.48
CA GLY A 319 6.16 -3.22 5.85
C GLY A 319 7.21 -3.95 5.02
N ALA A 320 7.19 -3.72 3.70
CA ALA A 320 8.20 -4.30 2.81
C ALA A 320 9.59 -3.72 3.14
N LYS A 321 10.59 -4.58 3.24
CA LYS A 321 11.99 -4.23 3.46
C LYS A 321 12.64 -3.92 2.10
N LYS A 322 13.48 -2.90 2.09
CA LYS A 322 14.21 -2.47 0.90
C LYS A 322 15.44 -3.34 0.70
N ILE A 323 15.59 -3.87 -0.50
CA ILE A 323 16.79 -4.57 -0.95
C ILE A 323 17.64 -3.58 -1.74
N THR A 324 18.90 -3.42 -1.36
CA THR A 324 19.85 -2.53 -2.02
C THR A 324 20.93 -3.32 -2.76
N ASP A 325 21.41 -2.78 -3.87
CA ASP A 325 22.63 -3.27 -4.53
C ASP A 325 23.91 -2.84 -3.75
N ASP A 326 25.06 -3.31 -4.22
CA ASP A 326 26.40 -2.99 -3.66
C ASP A 326 26.72 -1.47 -3.66
N LYS A 327 25.93 -0.67 -4.40
CA LYS A 327 26.06 0.79 -4.49
C LYS A 327 25.05 1.51 -3.57
N GLY A 328 24.30 0.78 -2.76
CA GLY A 328 23.29 1.30 -1.83
C GLY A 328 21.99 1.77 -2.51
N LYS A 329 21.81 1.51 -3.80
CA LYS A 329 20.58 1.86 -4.53
C LYS A 329 19.52 0.79 -4.27
N VAL A 330 18.30 1.21 -3.94
CA VAL A 330 17.16 0.30 -3.76
C VAL A 330 16.80 -0.32 -5.11
N VAL A 331 16.90 -1.64 -5.22
CA VAL A 331 16.60 -2.43 -6.43
C VAL A 331 15.29 -3.22 -6.33
N ALA A 332 14.86 -3.57 -5.11
CA ALA A 332 13.57 -4.20 -4.85
C ALA A 332 13.03 -3.82 -3.46
N GLU A 333 11.74 -4.07 -3.23
CA GLU A 333 11.18 -4.11 -1.87
C GLU A 333 10.28 -5.35 -1.75
N GLU A 334 10.50 -6.14 -0.71
CA GLU A 334 9.84 -7.44 -0.50
C GLU A 334 9.39 -7.57 0.97
N TYR A 335 8.35 -8.36 1.26
CA TYR A 335 7.96 -8.62 2.64
C TYR A 335 8.81 -9.73 3.27
N THR A 336 9.06 -9.65 4.58
CA THR A 336 9.65 -10.78 5.31
C THR A 336 8.55 -11.78 5.65
N GLU A 337 8.63 -12.94 5.02
CA GLU A 337 7.82 -14.13 5.33
C GLU A 337 8.38 -14.78 6.61
N VAL A 338 7.61 -14.78 7.70
CA VAL A 338 8.03 -15.33 9.01
C VAL A 338 7.51 -16.75 9.27
N ALA A 339 6.50 -17.17 8.51
CA ALA A 339 6.13 -18.57 8.32
C ALA A 339 5.47 -18.76 6.96
N ILE A 340 5.61 -19.96 6.42
CA ILE A 340 5.07 -20.39 5.12
C ILE A 340 4.58 -21.83 5.20
N VAL A 341 3.52 -22.12 4.46
CA VAL A 341 3.09 -23.49 4.12
C VAL A 341 2.95 -23.57 2.60
N LYS A 342 3.46 -24.65 2.00
CA LYS A 342 3.45 -24.83 0.55
C LYS A 342 2.08 -25.25 0.04
N LEU A 343 1.75 -24.79 -1.16
CA LEU A 343 0.62 -25.29 -1.96
C LEU A 343 1.13 -26.30 -2.99
N PRO A 344 0.26 -27.15 -3.58
CA PRO A 344 0.58 -27.92 -4.77
C PRO A 344 0.90 -26.98 -5.95
N THR A 345 1.95 -27.28 -6.71
CA THR A 345 2.48 -26.46 -7.83
C THR A 345 2.70 -27.27 -9.09
#